data_AF-A0A7X7PNQ6-F1
#
_entry.id   AF-A0A7X7PNQ6-F1
#
_cell.length_a   1.000
_cell.length_b   1.000
_cell.length_c   1.000
_cell.angle_alpha   90.00
_cell.angle_beta   90.00
_cell.angle_gamma   90.00
#
_symmetry.space_group_name_H-M   'P 1'
#
loop_
_entity.id
_entity.type
_entity.pdbx_description
1 polymer ?
#
loop_
_entity_poly.entity_id
_entity_poly.type
_entity_poly.pdbx_seq_one_letter_code
_entity_poly.pdbx_strand_id
1 'polypeptide(L)'
;MKHVTLLCVRADREATVETVRRLGVVHVVPARAPEGENLEAARAQLAAAERAHTLLCAIAKVGKGERVVAVPADEVIERALALDTRRREYGEQAEACERELSEYAPFGEI
;
A
#
# COMPACT_ATOMS: atom_id res chain seq x y z
N MET A 1 -14.16 10.53 -33.49
CA MET A 1 -14.18 9.41 -32.52
C MET A 1 -15.53 8.71 -32.65
N LYS A 2 -15.57 7.39 -32.86
CA LYS A 2 -16.83 6.62 -32.93
C LYS A 2 -17.13 6.03 -31.56
N HIS A 3 -18.34 6.26 -31.06
CA HIS A 3 -18.80 5.64 -29.81
C HIS A 3 -19.37 4.26 -30.11
N VAL A 4 -18.99 3.26 -29.31
CA VAL A 4 -19.49 1.88 -29.39
C VAL A 4 -20.10 1.54 -28.04
N THR A 5 -21.35 1.09 -28.03
CA THR A 5 -22.05 0.65 -26.82
C THR A 5 -22.11 -0.88 -26.82
N LEU A 6 -21.59 -1.49 -25.76
CA LEU A 6 -21.59 -2.94 -25.57
C LEU A 6 -22.63 -3.33 -24.52
N LEU A 7 -23.48 -4.29 -24.84
CA LEU A 7 -24.44 -4.89 -23.92
C LEU A 7 -23.91 -6.27 -23.50
N CYS A 8 -23.93 -6.55 -22.20
CA CYS A 8 -23.54 -7.85 -21.63
C CYS A 8 -24.50 -8.21 -20.49
N VAL A 9 -24.56 -9.50 -20.14
CA VAL A 9 -25.26 -9.95 -18.94
C VAL A 9 -24.50 -9.53 -17.69
N ARG A 10 -25.22 -9.34 -16.57
CA ARG A 10 -24.63 -8.86 -15.31
C ARG A 10 -23.48 -9.75 -14.81
N ALA A 11 -23.60 -11.06 -14.98
CA ALA A 11 -22.59 -12.05 -14.57
C ALA A 11 -21.26 -11.86 -15.33
N ASP A 12 -21.31 -11.48 -16.61
CA ASP A 12 -20.14 -11.37 -17.49
C ASP A 12 -19.57 -9.94 -17.55
N ARG A 13 -20.08 -9.02 -16.73
CA ARG A 13 -19.71 -7.59 -16.78
C ARG A 13 -18.20 -7.39 -16.67
N GLU A 14 -17.56 -8.02 -15.68
CA GLU A 14 -16.11 -7.90 -15.45
C GLU A 14 -15.30 -8.56 -16.57
N ALA A 15 -15.65 -9.79 -16.94
CA ALA A 15 -14.96 -10.52 -18.02
C ALA A 15 -15.05 -9.80 -19.37
N THR A 16 -16.19 -9.17 -19.65
CA THR A 16 -16.41 -8.36 -20.87
C THR A 16 -15.51 -7.13 -20.85
N VAL A 17 -15.51 -6.36 -19.76
CA VAL A 17 -14.65 -5.17 -19.62
C VAL A 17 -13.18 -5.52 -19.77
N GLU A 18 -12.75 -6.62 -19.14
CA GLU A 18 -11.34 -7.06 -19.20
C GLU A 18 -10.94 -7.47 -20.61
N THR A 19 -11.79 -8.22 -21.32
CA THR A 19 -11.55 -8.60 -22.71
C THR A 19 -11.45 -7.39 -23.63
N VAL A 20 -12.31 -6.39 -23.43
CA VAL A 20 -12.31 -5.14 -24.18
C VAL A 20 -11.06 -4.31 -23.89
N ARG A 21 -10.58 -4.27 -22.64
CA ARG A 21 -9.30 -3.64 -22.27
C ARG A 21 -8.11 -4.33 -22.93
N ARG A 22 -8.07 -5.66 -22.94
CA ARG A 22 -6.99 -6.44 -23.60
C ARG A 22 -6.90 -6.17 -25.10
N LEU A 23 -8.01 -5.85 -25.76
CA LEU A 23 -8.00 -5.51 -27.20
C LEU A 23 -7.22 -4.21 -27.48
N GLY A 24 -7.06 -3.30 -26.51
CA GLY A 24 -6.21 -2.11 -26.61
C GLY A 24 -6.67 -1.04 -27.61
N VAL A 25 -7.75 -1.25 -28.34
CA VAL A 25 -8.24 -0.36 -29.42
C VAL A 25 -9.38 0.57 -28.99
N VAL A 26 -9.84 0.47 -27.74
CA VAL A 26 -10.98 1.23 -27.23
C VAL A 26 -10.73 1.79 -25.83
N HIS A 27 -11.14 3.05 -25.64
CA HIS A 27 -11.20 3.67 -24.33
C HIS A 27 -12.50 3.27 -23.64
N VAL A 28 -12.39 2.41 -22.62
CA VAL A 28 -13.55 1.96 -21.86
C VAL A 28 -13.94 3.03 -20.84
N VAL A 29 -15.09 3.67 -21.06
CA VAL A 29 -15.70 4.58 -20.10
C VAL A 29 -16.92 3.87 -19.49
N PRO A 30 -16.94 3.61 -18.18
CA PRO A 30 -18.10 3.00 -17.56
C PRO A 30 -19.28 3.98 -17.61
N ALA A 31 -20.44 3.50 -18.06
CA ALA A 31 -21.66 4.32 -18.19
C ALA A 31 -22.25 4.78 -16.84
N ARG A 32 -21.84 4.12 -15.74
CA ARG A 32 -22.15 4.52 -14.35
C ARG A 32 -20.84 4.56 -13.57
N ALA A 33 -20.80 5.39 -12.53
CA ALA A 33 -19.67 5.41 -11.61
C ALA A 33 -19.40 3.99 -11.08
N PRO A 34 -18.13 3.57 -11.00
CA PRO A 34 -17.79 2.32 -10.34
C PRO A 34 -18.12 2.45 -8.85
N GLU A 35 -18.92 1.52 -8.34
CA GLU A 35 -19.37 1.45 -6.94
C GLU A 35 -19.29 -0.01 -6.47
N GLY A 36 -18.97 -0.21 -5.20
CA GLY A 36 -18.97 -1.52 -4.55
C GLY A 36 -17.76 -1.78 -3.64
N GLU A 37 -17.87 -2.79 -2.78
CA GLU A 37 -16.83 -3.18 -1.81
C GLU A 37 -15.47 -3.49 -2.47
N ASN A 38 -15.47 -4.09 -3.67
CA ASN A 38 -14.25 -4.39 -4.41
C ASN A 38 -13.45 -3.13 -4.78
N LEU A 39 -14.12 -2.00 -5.03
CA LEU A 39 -13.45 -0.74 -5.34
C LEU A 39 -12.77 -0.17 -4.10
N GLU A 40 -13.46 -0.20 -2.95
CA GLU A 40 -12.90 0.29 -1.69
C GLU A 40 -11.74 -0.59 -1.21
N ALA A 41 -11.85 -1.92 -1.36
CA ALA A 41 -10.76 -2.83 -1.09
C ALA A 41 -9.53 -2.55 -1.98
N ALA A 42 -9.73 -2.35 -3.29
CA ALA A 42 -8.65 -2.00 -4.22
C ALA A 42 -8.01 -0.65 -3.91
N ARG A 43 -8.81 0.35 -3.51
CA ARG A 43 -8.32 1.67 -3.06
C ARG A 43 -7.48 1.55 -1.79
N ALA A 44 -7.94 0.76 -0.82
CA ALA A 44 -7.21 0.51 0.41
C ALA A 44 -5.87 -0.21 0.15
N GLN A 45 -5.86 -1.21 -0.74
CA GLN A 45 -4.64 -1.90 -1.18
C GLN A 45 -3.65 -0.95 -1.86
N LEU A 46 -4.12 -0.09 -2.76
CA LEU A 46 -3.28 0.91 -3.42
C LEU A 46 -2.65 1.87 -2.40
N ALA A 47 -3.46 2.40 -1.48
CA ALA A 47 -2.97 3.30 -0.44
C ALA A 47 -1.94 2.62 0.48
N ALA A 48 -2.14 1.34 0.81
CA ALA A 48 -1.17 0.57 1.59
C ALA A 48 0.16 0.39 0.84
N ALA A 49 0.09 0.04 -0.45
CA ALA A 49 1.27 -0.13 -1.31
C ALA A 49 2.06 1.19 -1.45
N GLU A 50 1.39 2.31 -1.67
CA GLU A 50 2.02 3.64 -1.78
C GLU A 50 2.75 4.04 -0.49
N ARG A 51 2.13 3.81 0.66
CA ARG A 51 2.76 4.06 1.98
C ARG A 51 3.99 3.20 2.18
N ALA A 52 3.89 1.90 1.90
CA ALA A 52 5.01 0.98 2.02
C ALA A 52 6.16 1.37 1.08
N HIS A 53 5.84 1.72 -0.18
CA HIS A 53 6.83 2.19 -1.15
C HIS A 53 7.56 3.46 -0.67
N THR A 54 6.81 4.46 -0.19
CA THR A 54 7.37 5.71 0.33
C THR A 54 8.31 5.43 1.50
N LEU A 55 7.91 4.58 2.43
CA LEU A 55 8.71 4.20 3.58
C LEU A 55 10.00 3.48 3.17
N LEU A 56 9.89 2.49 2.28
CA LEU A 56 11.04 1.74 1.80
C LEU A 56 12.03 2.64 1.05
N CYS A 57 11.54 3.56 0.22
CA CYS A 57 12.37 4.55 -0.48
C CYS A 57 13.09 5.52 0.49
N ALA A 58 12.45 5.89 1.60
CA ALA A 58 13.08 6.74 2.61
C ALA A 58 14.22 6.03 3.37
N ILE A 59 14.11 4.72 3.57
CA ILE A 59 15.09 3.91 4.32
C ILE A 59 16.21 3.39 3.42
N ALA A 60 15.88 3.01 2.18
CA ALA A 60 16.83 2.45 1.24
C ALA A 60 17.80 3.52 0.73
N LYS A 61 18.95 3.68 1.40
CA LYS A 61 20.16 4.17 0.72
C LYS A 61 20.47 3.16 -0.38
N VAL A 62 20.11 3.50 -1.63
CA VAL A 62 20.16 2.68 -2.85
C VAL A 62 21.31 1.65 -2.82
N GLY A 63 21.02 0.47 -2.27
CA GLY A 63 21.90 -0.68 -2.30
C GLY A 63 21.63 -1.40 -3.61
N LYS A 64 22.52 -1.23 -4.59
CA LYS A 64 22.43 -1.97 -5.84
C LYS A 64 22.69 -3.45 -5.59
N GLY A 65 21.63 -4.24 -5.75
CA GLY A 65 21.72 -5.63 -6.16
C GLY A 65 22.13 -6.59 -5.06
N GLU A 66 21.14 -7.22 -4.45
CA GLU A 66 21.30 -8.60 -3.98
C GLU A 66 20.01 -9.37 -4.29
N ARG A 67 20.15 -10.69 -4.40
CA ARG A 67 19.16 -11.62 -4.94
C ARG A 67 17.82 -11.44 -4.24
N VAL A 68 16.86 -10.84 -4.95
CA VAL A 68 15.49 -10.67 -4.46
C VAL A 68 14.87 -12.06 -4.37
N VAL A 69 14.68 -12.55 -3.14
CA VAL A 69 13.82 -13.71 -2.90
C VAL A 69 12.44 -13.36 -3.43
N ALA A 70 11.82 -14.26 -4.19
CA ALA A 70 10.48 -14.07 -4.72
C ALA A 70 9.44 -14.12 -3.59
N VAL A 71 9.35 -13.02 -2.84
CA VAL A 71 8.32 -12.78 -1.83
C VAL A 71 7.16 -12.07 -2.52
N PRO A 72 5.90 -12.50 -2.31
CA PRO A 72 4.74 -11.81 -2.86
C PRO A 72 4.68 -10.36 -2.36
N ALA A 73 4.27 -9.44 -3.24
CA ALA A 73 4.26 -8.01 -2.95
C ALA A 73 3.42 -7.67 -1.70
N ASP A 74 2.28 -8.35 -1.53
CA ASP A 74 1.38 -8.14 -0.39
C ASP A 74 2.07 -8.44 0.94
N GLU A 75 2.87 -9.50 1.01
CA GLU A 75 3.64 -9.86 2.21
C GLU A 75 4.73 -8.81 2.50
N VAL A 76 5.38 -8.29 1.46
CA VAL A 76 6.37 -7.20 1.61
C VAL A 76 5.70 -5.94 2.15
N ILE A 77 4.53 -5.58 1.62
CA ILE A 77 3.75 -4.41 2.06
C ILE A 77 3.34 -4.56 3.53
N GLU A 78 2.73 -5.68 3.88
CA GLU A 78 2.27 -5.97 5.24
C GLU A 78 3.45 -5.91 6.23
N ARG A 79 4.56 -6.56 5.90
CA ARG A 79 5.74 -6.61 6.75
C ARG A 79 6.41 -5.26 6.90
N ALA A 80 6.49 -4.47 5.83
CA ALA A 80 7.06 -3.12 5.88
C ALA A 80 6.23 -2.20 6.80
N LEU A 81 4.90 -2.25 6.69
CA LEU A 81 4.01 -1.45 7.54
C LEU A 81 4.06 -1.91 9.01
N ALA A 82 4.08 -3.22 9.27
CA ALA A 82 4.20 -3.74 10.63
C ALA A 82 5.52 -3.35 11.31
N LEU A 83 6.63 -3.36 10.56
CA LEU A 83 7.93 -2.92 11.06
C LEU A 83 7.96 -1.42 11.35
N ASP A 84 7.28 -0.60 10.54
CA ASP A 84 7.15 0.84 10.81
C ASP A 84 6.39 1.11 12.09
N THR A 85 5.26 0.43 12.31
CA THR A 85 4.48 0.55 13.55
C THR A 85 5.34 0.23 14.76
N ARG A 86 6.04 -0.91 14.74
CA ARG A 86 6.97 -1.30 15.83
C ARG A 86 8.07 -0.28 16.05
N ARG A 87 8.65 0.26 14.96
CA ARG A 87 9.68 1.29 15.06
C ARG A 87 9.17 2.53 15.78
N ARG A 88 7.93 2.96 15.50
CA ARG A 88 7.31 4.11 16.19
C ARG A 88 7.05 3.80 17.66
N GLU A 89 6.47 2.64 17.96
CA GLU A 89 6.23 2.19 19.34
C GLU A 89 7.52 2.17 20.17
N TYR A 90 8.61 1.62 19.62
CA TYR A 90 9.91 1.63 20.30
C TYR A 90 10.50 3.03 20.44
N GLY A 91 10.28 3.92 19.47
CA GLY A 91 10.67 5.33 19.57
C GLY A 91 9.95 6.03 20.72
N GLU A 92 8.63 5.88 20.81
CA GLU A 92 7.81 6.45 21.87
C GLU A 92 8.21 5.91 23.25
N GLN A 93 8.51 4.61 23.35
CA GLN A 93 9.02 3.99 24.58
C GLN A 93 10.39 4.53 24.97
N ALA A 94 11.31 4.68 24.02
CA ALA A 94 12.63 5.24 24.28
C ALA A 94 12.51 6.69 24.79
N GLU A 95 11.69 7.53 24.15
CA GLU A 95 11.42 8.89 24.59
C GLU A 95 10.75 8.96 25.97
N ALA A 96 9.91 7.99 26.31
CA ALA A 96 9.34 7.87 27.66
C ALA A 96 10.43 7.53 28.70
N CYS A 97 11.25 6.51 28.43
CA CYS A 97 12.35 6.13 29.32
C CYS A 97 13.38 7.26 29.48
N GLU A 98 13.71 7.99 28.41
CA GLU A 98 14.62 9.13 28.47
C GLU A 98 14.07 10.26 29.34
N ARG A 99 12.76 10.53 29.26
CA ARG A 99 12.10 11.51 30.14
C ARG A 99 12.15 11.08 31.60
N GLU A 100 11.82 9.82 31.89
CA GLU A 100 11.90 9.28 33.24
C GLU A 100 13.33 9.38 33.79
N LEU A 101 14.34 8.97 33.02
CA LEU A 101 15.74 9.11 33.42
C LEU A 101 16.12 10.58 33.69
N SER A 102 15.64 11.52 32.88
CA SER A 102 15.87 12.96 33.06
C SER A 102 15.24 13.49 34.36
N GLU A 103 14.07 12.97 34.75
CA GLU A 103 13.44 13.32 36.04
C GLU A 103 14.27 12.85 37.23
N TYR A 104 14.94 11.70 37.11
CA TYR A 104 15.79 11.16 38.18
C TYR A 104 17.24 11.64 38.13
N ALA A 105 17.70 12.19 37.00
CA ALA A 105 19.07 12.69 36.82
C ALA A 105 19.55 13.68 37.92
N PRO A 106 18.72 14.57 38.49
CA PRO A 106 19.11 15.44 39.60
C PRO A 106 19.48 14.72 40.90
N PHE A 107 19.06 13.46 41.07
CA PHE A 107 19.33 12.66 42.26
C PHE A 107 20.66 11.89 42.18
N GLY A 108 21.43 12.04 41.09
CA GLY A 108 22.73 11.38 40.87
C GLY A 108 22.60 9.98 40.27
N GLU A 109 23.74 9.37 39.91
CA GLU A 109 23.77 7.97 39.48
C GLU A 109 23.30 7.07 40.64
N ILE A 110 22.25 6.29 40.41
CA ILE A 110 21.80 5.23 41.33
C ILE A 110 22.81 4.07 41.28
#